data_AF-A0A2D5GBB9-F1
#
_entry.id   AF-A0A2D5GBB9-F1
#
_cell.length_a   1.000
_cell.length_b   1.000
_cell.length_c   1.000
_cell.angle_alpha   90.00
_cell.angle_beta   90.00
_cell.angle_gamma   90.00
#
_symmetry.space_group_name_H-M   'P 1'
#
loop_
_entity.id
_entity.type
_entity.pdbx_description
1 polymer ?
#
loop_
_entity_poly.entity_id
_entity_poly.type
_entity_poly.pdbx_seq_one_letter_code
_entity_poly.pdbx_strand_id
1 'polypeptide(L)'
;MATVSAQIQEIYIGLLGRAADKAGLDYWTAQIDAGHMTIEALRANIVNEQVEYQQGLGSMTRAQTVAELYNRLFERAAESEGLEYWVNGGGATVNVDLLVVALPNGASATDRLVLDNKTAAAEYYTNTVDEYTADSAKSAVDNVDETAESLEASKAATDALSINEPTEPEPEPEPEPEPEPDFVTITPDADTATATATDTADAITFADLTTGNFNVDNFNTTDDKLVLTGLTGADGSNLSDLAGDSISSGTIGVQVNEITGSLFINLGLDADNQVISIQLAGVTDASLVNVDLV
;
A
#
# COMPACT_ATOMS: atom_id res chain seq x y z
N MET A 1 33.31 -8.87 -1.76
CA MET A 1 33.26 -10.03 -2.67
C MET A 1 31.80 -10.43 -2.78
N ALA A 2 31.32 -10.77 -3.98
CA ALA A 2 29.98 -11.31 -4.14
C ALA A 2 29.83 -12.60 -3.30
N THR A 3 28.66 -12.81 -2.71
CA THR A 3 28.33 -14.05 -2.00
C THR A 3 28.18 -15.20 -2.99
N VAL A 4 28.27 -16.44 -2.52
CA VAL A 4 28.01 -17.62 -3.37
C VAL A 4 26.59 -17.58 -3.94
N SER A 5 25.59 -17.15 -3.15
CA SER A 5 24.21 -16.96 -3.61
C SER A 5 24.12 -15.98 -4.79
N ALA A 6 24.75 -14.81 -4.67
CA ALA A 6 24.76 -13.79 -5.72
C ALA A 6 25.42 -14.32 -7.00
N GLN A 7 26.54 -15.04 -6.89
CA GLN A 7 27.19 -15.66 -8.04
C GLN A 7 26.31 -16.71 -8.73
N ILE A 8 25.55 -17.49 -7.96
CA ILE A 8 24.59 -18.45 -8.51
C ILE A 8 23.47 -17.71 -9.24
N GLN A 9 22.93 -16.64 -8.66
CA GLN A 9 21.89 -15.83 -9.29
C GLN A 9 22.37 -15.19 -10.61
N GLU A 10 23.57 -14.61 -10.65
CA GLU A 10 24.16 -14.08 -11.90
C GLU A 10 24.25 -15.16 -13.00
N ILE A 11 24.56 -16.40 -12.64
CA ILE A 11 24.62 -17.52 -13.57
C ILE A 11 23.22 -17.87 -14.09
N TYR A 12 22.21 -17.90 -13.22
CA TYR A 12 20.83 -18.15 -13.61
C TYR A 12 20.28 -17.03 -14.51
N ILE A 13 20.55 -15.76 -14.16
CA ILE A 13 20.21 -14.58 -14.98
C ILE A 13 20.87 -14.70 -16.36
N GLY A 14 22.17 -14.96 -16.44
CA GLY A 14 22.87 -15.06 -17.72
C GLY A 14 22.42 -16.25 -18.58
N LEU A 15 22.50 -17.46 -18.04
CA LEU A 15 22.30 -18.69 -18.82
C LEU A 15 20.82 -19.02 -19.06
N LEU A 16 19.95 -18.72 -18.09
CA LEU A 16 18.52 -19.06 -18.15
C LEU A 16 17.63 -17.82 -18.30
N GLY A 17 18.09 -16.64 -17.92
CA GLY A 17 17.30 -15.40 -18.06
C GLY A 17 16.24 -15.26 -16.98
N ARG A 18 16.46 -15.85 -15.79
CA ARG A 18 15.52 -15.84 -14.66
C ARG A 18 16.26 -15.97 -13.32
N ALA A 19 15.57 -15.69 -12.23
CA ALA A 19 16.03 -16.02 -10.88
C ALA A 19 16.08 -17.55 -10.64
N ALA A 20 16.92 -17.99 -9.70
CA ALA A 20 16.94 -19.36 -9.21
C ALA A 20 15.72 -19.67 -8.33
N ASP A 21 15.28 -20.92 -8.31
CA ASP A 21 14.30 -21.37 -7.32
C ASP A 21 14.97 -21.55 -5.94
N LYS A 22 14.20 -21.43 -4.85
CA LYS A 22 14.75 -21.44 -3.49
C LYS A 22 15.48 -22.72 -3.14
N ALA A 23 14.89 -23.87 -3.48
CA ALA A 23 15.47 -25.18 -3.17
C ALA A 23 16.77 -25.43 -3.95
N GLY A 24 16.78 -25.06 -5.23
CA GLY A 24 17.95 -25.10 -6.10
C GLY A 24 19.07 -24.19 -5.60
N LEU A 25 18.76 -22.92 -5.31
CA LEU A 25 19.74 -21.96 -4.78
C LEU A 25 20.37 -22.45 -3.48
N ASP A 26 19.56 -22.94 -2.54
CA ASP A 26 20.05 -23.49 -1.27
C ASP A 26 20.94 -24.72 -1.49
N TYR A 27 20.53 -25.63 -2.36
CA TYR A 27 21.30 -26.82 -2.70
C TYR A 27 22.67 -26.46 -3.28
N TRP A 28 22.70 -25.61 -4.31
CA TRP A 28 23.94 -25.21 -4.97
C TRP A 28 24.88 -24.46 -4.01
N THR A 29 24.32 -23.55 -3.22
CA THR A 29 25.08 -22.79 -2.21
C THR A 29 25.73 -23.75 -1.21
N ALA A 30 24.96 -24.69 -0.66
CA ALA A 30 25.48 -25.65 0.31
C ALA A 30 26.58 -26.56 -0.26
N GLN A 31 26.44 -27.02 -1.51
CA GLN A 31 27.46 -27.86 -2.15
C GLN A 31 28.76 -27.10 -2.43
N ILE A 32 28.66 -25.83 -2.80
CA ILE A 32 29.82 -24.97 -3.09
C ILE A 32 30.53 -24.56 -1.80
N ASP A 33 29.78 -24.16 -0.77
CA ASP A 33 30.33 -23.79 0.54
C ASP A 33 31.02 -24.98 1.24
N ALA A 34 30.47 -26.20 1.06
CA ALA A 34 31.09 -27.43 1.53
C ALA A 34 32.30 -27.89 0.70
N GLY A 35 32.60 -27.22 -0.43
CA GLY A 35 33.69 -27.57 -1.35
C GLY A 35 33.46 -28.87 -2.13
N HIS A 36 32.22 -29.36 -2.19
CA HIS A 36 31.86 -30.58 -2.94
C HIS A 36 31.74 -30.32 -4.45
N MET A 37 31.48 -29.07 -4.83
CA MET A 37 31.51 -28.63 -6.22
C MET A 37 32.01 -27.20 -6.33
N THR A 38 32.21 -26.74 -7.57
CA THR A 38 32.65 -25.38 -7.87
C THR A 38 31.58 -24.64 -8.65
N ILE A 39 31.69 -23.30 -8.65
CA ILE A 39 30.86 -22.43 -9.51
C ILE A 39 31.03 -22.83 -11.00
N GLU A 40 32.22 -23.25 -11.42
CA GLU A 40 32.45 -23.76 -12.78
C GLU A 40 31.65 -25.03 -13.08
N ALA A 41 31.64 -25.99 -12.14
CA ALA A 41 30.85 -27.20 -12.29
C ALA A 41 29.34 -26.91 -12.36
N LEU A 42 28.85 -25.91 -11.62
CA LEU A 42 27.46 -25.45 -11.72
C LEU A 42 27.13 -24.89 -13.11
N ARG A 43 27.97 -23.99 -13.65
CA ARG A 43 27.75 -23.43 -15.00
C ARG A 43 27.74 -24.55 -16.06
N ALA A 44 28.69 -25.47 -15.96
CA ALA A 44 28.76 -26.64 -16.82
C ALA A 44 27.51 -27.53 -16.67
N ASN A 45 27.00 -27.73 -15.45
CA ASN A 45 25.78 -28.49 -15.23
C ASN A 45 24.58 -27.84 -15.92
N ILE A 46 24.41 -26.52 -15.79
CA ILE A 46 23.29 -25.81 -16.40
C ILE A 46 23.29 -25.97 -17.92
N VAL A 47 24.44 -25.76 -18.59
CA VAL A 47 24.49 -25.82 -20.05
C VAL A 47 24.32 -27.24 -20.62
N ASN A 48 24.64 -28.27 -19.84
CA ASN A 48 24.56 -29.66 -20.29
C ASN A 48 23.22 -30.32 -19.94
N GLU A 49 22.66 -30.04 -18.77
CA GLU A 49 21.53 -30.78 -18.21
C GLU A 49 20.19 -30.04 -18.28
N GLN A 50 20.19 -28.70 -18.40
CA GLN A 50 18.94 -27.92 -18.36
C GLN A 50 18.29 -27.83 -19.75
N VAL A 51 17.10 -28.41 -19.88
CA VAL A 51 16.31 -28.38 -21.13
C VAL A 51 16.00 -26.94 -21.56
N GLU A 52 15.70 -26.06 -20.60
CA GLU A 52 15.45 -24.64 -20.83
C GLU A 52 16.65 -23.94 -21.51
N TYR A 53 17.88 -24.26 -21.09
CA TYR A 53 19.08 -23.76 -21.76
C TYR A 53 19.16 -24.28 -23.19
N GLN A 54 18.98 -25.59 -23.39
CA GLN A 54 19.07 -26.22 -24.72
C GLN A 54 18.04 -25.65 -25.71
N GLN A 55 16.83 -25.36 -25.24
CA GLN A 55 15.75 -24.78 -26.06
C GLN A 55 15.86 -23.25 -26.20
N GLY A 56 16.51 -22.57 -25.25
CA GLY A 56 16.76 -21.14 -25.26
C GLY A 56 18.15 -20.81 -25.81
N LEU A 57 19.02 -20.30 -24.94
CA LEU A 57 20.33 -19.75 -25.30
C LEU A 57 21.23 -20.74 -26.05
N GLY A 58 21.13 -22.04 -25.75
CA GLY A 58 21.89 -23.12 -26.38
C GLY A 58 21.48 -23.46 -27.81
N SER A 59 20.29 -23.01 -28.26
CA SER A 59 19.82 -23.18 -29.64
C SER A 59 20.24 -22.03 -30.57
N MET A 60 20.74 -20.93 -29.99
CA MET A 60 21.08 -19.71 -30.70
C MET A 60 22.44 -19.82 -31.41
N THR A 61 22.61 -19.02 -32.46
CA THR A 61 23.94 -18.79 -33.04
C THR A 61 24.80 -17.99 -32.06
N ARG A 62 26.12 -18.08 -32.17
CA ARG A 62 27.06 -17.32 -31.30
C ARG A 62 26.72 -15.82 -31.23
N ALA A 63 26.41 -15.20 -32.36
CA ALA A 63 26.06 -13.77 -32.40
C ALA A 63 24.77 -13.47 -31.64
N GLN A 64 23.75 -14.30 -31.79
CA GLN A 64 22.50 -14.19 -31.03
C GLN A 64 22.73 -14.45 -29.54
N THR A 65 23.51 -15.47 -29.17
CA THR A 65 23.87 -15.76 -27.77
C THR A 65 24.57 -14.57 -27.12
N VAL A 66 25.56 -13.98 -27.77
CA VAL A 66 26.26 -12.81 -27.21
C VAL A 66 25.29 -11.64 -27.05
N ALA A 67 24.50 -11.31 -28.07
CA ALA A 67 23.51 -10.23 -27.99
C ALA A 67 22.50 -10.45 -26.85
N GLU A 68 22.01 -11.67 -26.69
CA GLU A 68 21.08 -12.05 -25.62
C GLU A 68 21.72 -11.97 -24.23
N LEU A 69 22.99 -12.35 -24.09
CA LEU A 69 23.72 -12.22 -22.82
C LEU A 69 23.88 -10.75 -22.40
N TYR A 70 24.09 -9.83 -23.35
CA TYR A 70 24.12 -8.39 -23.04
C TYR A 70 22.77 -7.90 -22.53
N ASN A 71 21.65 -8.31 -23.14
CA ASN A 71 20.32 -7.96 -22.64
C ASN A 71 20.10 -8.52 -21.23
N ARG A 72 20.34 -9.81 -21.03
CA ARG A 72 20.10 -10.47 -19.73
C ARG A 72 20.93 -9.92 -18.59
N LEU A 73 22.19 -9.59 -18.85
CA LEU A 73 23.12 -9.14 -17.81
C LEU A 73 23.07 -7.63 -17.59
N PHE A 74 22.84 -6.85 -18.65
CA PHE A 74 23.07 -5.40 -18.65
C PHE A 74 21.89 -4.57 -19.17
N GLU A 75 20.76 -5.20 -19.52
CA GLU A 75 19.55 -4.53 -20.03
C GLU A 75 19.81 -3.61 -21.23
N ARG A 76 20.75 -4.00 -22.10
CA ARG A 76 21.11 -3.23 -23.28
C ARG A 76 21.64 -4.10 -24.41
N ALA A 77 21.64 -3.53 -25.61
CA ALA A 77 22.33 -4.13 -26.75
C ALA A 77 23.85 -4.05 -26.60
N ALA A 78 24.54 -5.06 -27.13
CA ALA A 78 25.99 -5.05 -27.30
C ALA A 78 26.41 -3.98 -28.32
N GLU A 79 27.49 -3.26 -28.03
CA GLU A 79 28.12 -2.38 -29.01
C GLU A 79 28.72 -3.19 -30.16
N SER A 80 28.84 -2.56 -31.34
CA SER A 80 29.29 -3.26 -32.55
C SER A 80 30.69 -3.87 -32.38
N GLU A 81 31.62 -3.13 -31.76
CA GLU A 81 32.98 -3.58 -31.49
C GLU A 81 33.02 -4.70 -30.45
N GLY A 82 32.19 -4.60 -29.41
CA GLY A 82 32.08 -5.63 -28.37
C GLY A 82 31.52 -6.93 -28.93
N LEU A 83 30.43 -6.84 -29.70
CA LEU A 83 29.84 -7.99 -30.38
C LEU A 83 30.85 -8.66 -31.31
N GLU A 84 31.56 -7.89 -32.14
CA GLU A 84 32.59 -8.43 -33.04
C GLU A 84 33.71 -9.14 -32.28
N TYR A 85 34.17 -8.58 -31.15
CA TYR A 85 35.19 -9.19 -30.32
C TYR A 85 34.78 -10.58 -29.79
N TRP A 86 33.53 -10.74 -29.34
CA TRP A 86 33.02 -11.98 -28.76
C TRP A 86 32.56 -13.01 -29.80
N VAL A 87 32.25 -12.56 -31.02
CA VAL A 87 31.79 -13.42 -32.12
C VAL A 87 32.96 -13.90 -32.97
N ASN A 88 33.84 -12.99 -33.40
CA ASN A 88 34.91 -13.26 -34.37
C ASN A 88 36.32 -12.93 -33.85
N GLY A 89 36.42 -12.13 -32.77
CA GLY A 89 37.69 -11.70 -32.19
C GLY A 89 38.29 -12.66 -31.15
N GLY A 90 39.03 -12.09 -30.19
CA GLY A 90 39.72 -12.86 -29.15
C GLY A 90 38.79 -13.59 -28.19
N GLY A 91 37.53 -13.18 -28.09
CA GLY A 91 36.50 -13.83 -27.28
C GLY A 91 35.79 -14.99 -27.98
N ALA A 92 36.03 -15.21 -29.28
CA ALA A 92 35.31 -16.21 -30.08
C ALA A 92 35.48 -17.65 -29.58
N THR A 93 36.55 -17.96 -28.85
CA THR A 93 36.81 -19.30 -28.29
C THR A 93 36.33 -19.48 -26.86
N VAL A 94 35.85 -18.41 -26.20
CA VAL A 94 35.29 -18.50 -24.86
C VAL A 94 33.96 -19.24 -24.93
N ASN A 95 33.79 -20.27 -24.10
CA ASN A 95 32.56 -21.04 -24.02
C ASN A 95 31.43 -20.19 -23.43
N VAL A 96 30.19 -20.46 -23.84
CA VAL A 96 29.01 -19.69 -23.41
C VAL A 96 28.81 -19.74 -21.90
N ASP A 97 29.07 -20.87 -21.26
CA ASP A 97 29.01 -21.04 -19.81
C ASP A 97 30.03 -20.14 -19.08
N LEU A 98 31.12 -19.74 -19.72
CA LEU A 98 32.11 -18.82 -19.16
C LEU A 98 31.84 -17.36 -19.53
N LEU A 99 31.08 -17.09 -20.60
CA LEU A 99 30.74 -15.72 -21.00
C LEU A 99 29.94 -14.99 -19.91
N VAL A 100 29.10 -15.68 -19.14
CA VAL A 100 28.36 -15.08 -18.00
C VAL A 100 29.27 -14.60 -16.88
N VAL A 101 30.53 -15.03 -16.83
CA VAL A 101 31.54 -14.52 -15.91
C VAL A 101 32.47 -13.52 -16.61
N ALA A 102 32.83 -13.79 -17.87
CA ALA A 102 33.77 -12.95 -18.60
C ALA A 102 33.19 -11.57 -18.95
N LEU A 103 31.90 -11.50 -19.30
CA LEU A 103 31.23 -10.25 -19.65
C LEU A 103 31.18 -9.28 -18.45
N PRO A 104 30.66 -9.66 -17.26
CA PRO A 104 30.62 -8.75 -16.11
C PRO A 104 32.01 -8.28 -15.64
N ASN A 105 33.04 -9.10 -15.78
CA ASN A 105 34.40 -8.73 -15.38
C ASN A 105 35.02 -7.62 -16.25
N GLY A 106 34.57 -7.46 -17.49
CA GLY A 106 34.99 -6.41 -18.41
C GLY A 106 33.97 -5.28 -18.55
N ALA A 107 32.88 -5.33 -17.79
CA ALA A 107 31.74 -4.43 -17.96
C ALA A 107 32.02 -3.03 -17.36
N SER A 108 31.26 -2.04 -17.82
CA SER A 108 31.31 -0.70 -17.24
C SER A 108 30.75 -0.67 -15.82
N ALA A 109 30.97 0.42 -15.08
CA ALA A 109 30.37 0.58 -13.76
C ALA A 109 28.83 0.60 -13.82
N THR A 110 28.25 1.16 -14.89
CA THR A 110 26.80 1.15 -15.12
C THR A 110 26.29 -0.28 -15.35
N ASP A 111 26.94 -1.02 -16.24
CA ASP A 111 26.57 -2.43 -16.52
C ASP A 111 26.67 -3.30 -15.25
N ARG A 112 27.69 -3.05 -14.43
CA ARG A 112 27.82 -3.76 -13.16
C ARG A 112 26.67 -3.42 -12.20
N LEU A 113 26.25 -2.16 -12.15
CA LEU A 113 25.12 -1.74 -11.33
C LEU A 113 23.81 -2.37 -11.80
N VAL A 114 23.58 -2.48 -13.12
CA VAL A 114 22.42 -3.21 -13.67
C VAL A 114 22.42 -4.67 -13.19
N LEU A 115 23.56 -5.36 -13.31
CA LEU A 115 23.66 -6.75 -12.87
C LEU A 115 23.50 -6.90 -11.35
N ASP A 116 24.02 -5.96 -10.57
CA ASP A 116 23.83 -5.92 -9.12
C ASP A 116 22.34 -5.77 -8.75
N ASN A 117 21.62 -4.85 -9.41
CA ASN A 117 20.18 -4.67 -9.22
C ASN A 117 19.39 -5.91 -9.65
N LYS A 118 19.67 -6.48 -10.83
CA LYS A 118 19.06 -7.75 -11.27
C LYS A 118 19.31 -8.88 -10.27
N THR A 119 20.50 -8.95 -9.71
CA THR A 119 20.86 -9.96 -8.69
C THR A 119 20.08 -9.73 -7.40
N ALA A 120 19.94 -8.48 -6.95
CA ALA A 120 19.14 -8.15 -5.77
C ALA A 120 17.65 -8.46 -5.98
N ALA A 121 17.11 -8.17 -7.17
CA ALA A 121 15.75 -8.54 -7.55
C ALA A 121 15.56 -10.06 -7.58
N ALA A 122 16.52 -10.81 -8.14
CA ALA A 122 16.49 -12.27 -8.15
C ALA A 122 16.52 -12.86 -6.74
N GLU A 123 17.41 -12.37 -5.87
CA GLU A 123 17.47 -12.79 -4.47
C GLU A 123 16.17 -12.46 -3.72
N TYR A 124 15.59 -11.29 -3.97
CA TYR A 124 14.31 -10.91 -3.38
C TYR A 124 13.19 -11.87 -3.82
N TYR A 125 13.06 -12.08 -5.12
CA TYR A 125 12.09 -13.02 -5.70
C TYR A 125 12.24 -14.42 -5.10
N THR A 126 13.45 -15.00 -5.16
CA THR A 126 13.71 -16.36 -4.67
C THR A 126 13.36 -16.54 -3.19
N ASN A 127 13.49 -15.50 -2.37
CA ASN A 127 13.24 -15.57 -0.92
C ASN A 127 11.81 -15.18 -0.51
N THR A 128 11.04 -14.58 -1.40
CA THR A 128 9.74 -13.97 -1.05
C THR A 128 8.56 -14.74 -1.63
N VAL A 129 8.67 -15.30 -2.84
CA VAL A 129 7.53 -15.96 -3.49
C VAL A 129 7.16 -17.29 -2.82
N ASP A 130 5.86 -17.51 -2.64
CA ASP A 130 5.33 -18.78 -2.13
C ASP A 130 5.31 -19.86 -3.22
N GLU A 131 4.96 -19.49 -4.45
CA GLU A 131 4.93 -20.38 -5.61
C GLU A 131 5.90 -19.90 -6.69
N TYR A 132 6.95 -20.69 -6.91
CA TYR A 132 7.93 -20.43 -7.95
C TYR A 132 7.41 -20.86 -9.33
N THR A 133 7.48 -19.97 -10.32
CA THR A 133 7.32 -20.32 -11.75
C THR A 133 8.44 -19.72 -12.58
N ALA A 134 8.88 -20.41 -13.63
CA ALA A 134 9.97 -19.92 -14.49
C ALA A 134 9.62 -18.57 -15.15
N ASP A 135 8.36 -18.36 -15.51
CA ASP A 135 7.89 -17.11 -16.12
C ASP A 135 7.95 -15.95 -15.14
N SER A 136 7.47 -16.11 -13.91
CA SER A 136 7.55 -15.03 -12.91
C SER A 136 8.99 -14.77 -12.45
N ALA A 137 9.82 -15.81 -12.36
CA ALA A 137 11.24 -15.67 -12.07
C ALA A 137 12.00 -14.94 -13.20
N LYS A 138 11.55 -15.08 -14.45
CA LYS A 138 12.04 -14.31 -15.59
C LYS A 138 11.61 -12.85 -15.46
N SER A 139 10.33 -12.60 -15.21
CA SER A 139 9.79 -11.25 -15.02
C SER A 139 10.49 -10.49 -13.89
N ALA A 140 10.85 -11.16 -12.79
CA ALA A 140 11.54 -10.53 -11.66
C ALA A 140 12.88 -9.90 -12.02
N VAL A 141 13.59 -10.42 -13.03
CA VAL A 141 14.89 -9.91 -13.45
C VAL A 141 14.86 -9.16 -14.78
N ASP A 142 13.71 -9.15 -15.46
CA ASP A 142 13.49 -8.48 -16.73
C ASP A 142 13.27 -6.98 -16.52
N ASN A 143 13.77 -6.13 -17.41
CA ASN A 143 13.63 -4.66 -17.34
C ASN A 143 14.18 -3.99 -16.06
N VAL A 144 14.91 -4.73 -15.21
CA VAL A 144 15.67 -4.14 -14.09
C VAL A 144 16.97 -3.54 -14.65
N ASP A 145 17.13 -2.24 -14.49
CA ASP A 145 18.24 -1.42 -14.99
C ASP A 145 19.09 -0.84 -13.84
N GLU A 146 19.91 0.19 -14.08
CA GLU A 146 20.79 0.78 -13.07
C GLU A 146 20.06 1.65 -12.03
N THR A 147 18.78 1.96 -12.25
CA THR A 147 18.00 2.86 -11.38
C THR A 147 17.46 2.13 -10.15
N ALA A 148 17.31 2.86 -9.04
CA ALA A 148 16.63 2.33 -7.86
C ALA A 148 15.13 2.08 -8.14
N GLU A 149 14.53 2.87 -9.03
CA GLU A 149 13.13 2.80 -9.40
C GLU A 149 12.79 1.46 -10.05
N SER A 150 13.62 0.96 -10.97
CA SER A 150 13.40 -0.34 -11.62
C SER A 150 13.55 -1.52 -10.64
N LEU A 151 14.51 -1.45 -9.72
CA LEU A 151 14.68 -2.45 -8.67
C LEU A 151 13.46 -2.51 -7.73
N GLU A 152 13.00 -1.36 -7.24
CA GLU A 152 11.84 -1.32 -6.35
C GLU A 152 10.55 -1.73 -7.06
N ALA A 153 10.39 -1.39 -8.35
CA ALA A 153 9.28 -1.88 -9.16
C ALA A 153 9.28 -3.41 -9.31
N SER A 154 10.45 -4.02 -9.51
CA SER A 154 10.58 -5.48 -9.55
C SER A 154 10.23 -6.16 -8.21
N LYS A 155 10.66 -5.57 -7.08
CA LYS A 155 10.29 -6.09 -5.74
C LYS A 155 8.80 -5.96 -5.49
N ALA A 156 8.19 -4.83 -5.82
CA ALA A 156 6.74 -4.64 -5.69
C ALA A 156 5.96 -5.66 -6.55
N ALA A 157 6.42 -5.93 -7.77
CA ALA A 157 5.82 -6.97 -8.61
C ALA A 157 6.00 -8.37 -8.01
N THR A 158 7.12 -8.64 -7.34
CA THR A 158 7.35 -9.89 -6.59
C THR A 158 6.38 -10.00 -5.41
N ASP A 159 6.22 -8.94 -4.62
CA ASP A 159 5.29 -8.92 -3.48
C ASP A 159 3.86 -9.23 -3.95
N ALA A 160 3.48 -8.67 -5.09
CA ALA A 160 2.20 -8.93 -5.75
C ALA A 160 1.96 -10.41 -6.13
N LEU A 161 3.02 -11.24 -6.21
CA LEU A 161 2.91 -12.68 -6.47
C LEU A 161 2.78 -13.51 -5.18
N SER A 162 3.32 -13.03 -4.06
CA SER A 162 3.22 -13.72 -2.76
C SER A 162 1.89 -13.42 -2.05
N ILE A 163 1.23 -12.31 -2.39
CA ILE A 163 -0.16 -12.10 -2.02
C ILE A 163 -1.08 -13.02 -2.85
N ASN A 164 -1.34 -14.20 -2.29
CA ASN A 164 -2.61 -14.91 -2.48
C ASN A 164 -3.77 -14.23 -1.73
N GLU A 165 -3.65 -12.93 -1.44
CA GLU A 165 -4.78 -12.07 -1.16
C GLU A 165 -5.29 -11.52 -2.49
N PRO A 166 -6.61 -11.44 -2.70
CA PRO A 166 -7.12 -10.75 -3.87
C PRO A 166 -6.48 -9.37 -3.87
N THR A 167 -5.92 -8.97 -5.01
CA THR A 167 -5.56 -7.57 -5.24
C THR A 167 -6.76 -6.74 -4.81
N GLU A 168 -6.66 -6.07 -3.66
CA GLU A 168 -7.49 -4.90 -3.43
C GLU A 168 -7.13 -4.01 -4.63
N PRO A 169 -8.11 -3.63 -5.47
CA PRO A 169 -7.83 -2.74 -6.59
C PRO A 169 -7.04 -1.54 -6.04
N GLU A 170 -6.07 -1.02 -6.81
CA GLU A 170 -5.40 0.23 -6.45
C GLU A 170 -6.42 1.18 -5.84
N PRO A 171 -6.14 1.81 -4.68
CA PRO A 171 -7.09 2.74 -4.10
C PRO A 171 -7.44 3.74 -5.20
N GLU A 172 -8.71 3.73 -5.63
CA GLU A 172 -9.19 4.72 -6.59
C GLU A 172 -8.72 6.08 -6.07
N PRO A 173 -8.23 6.98 -6.95
CA PRO A 173 -7.87 8.33 -6.51
C PRO A 173 -9.04 8.84 -5.66
N GLU A 174 -8.75 9.26 -4.42
CA GLU A 174 -9.77 9.66 -3.45
C GLU A 174 -10.83 10.49 -4.19
N PRO A 175 -12.12 10.10 -4.14
CA PRO A 175 -13.15 10.92 -4.75
C PRO A 175 -12.97 12.34 -4.21
N GLU A 176 -13.02 13.35 -5.09
CA GLU A 176 -13.09 14.74 -4.64
C GLU A 176 -14.08 14.80 -3.47
N PRO A 177 -13.73 15.40 -2.32
CA PRO A 177 -14.59 15.39 -1.15
C PRO A 177 -15.98 15.83 -1.59
N GLU A 178 -16.99 14.99 -1.32
CA GLU A 178 -18.38 15.36 -1.60
C GLU A 178 -18.59 16.74 -1.00
N PRO A 179 -19.21 17.69 -1.74
CA PRO A 179 -19.48 19.00 -1.19
C PRO A 179 -20.24 18.79 0.12
N GLU A 180 -19.71 19.34 1.22
CA GLU A 180 -20.38 19.25 2.51
C GLU A 180 -21.85 19.67 2.31
N PRO A 181 -22.81 18.93 2.89
CA PRO A 181 -24.21 19.27 2.71
C PRO A 181 -24.44 20.72 3.15
N ASP A 182 -25.04 21.52 2.26
CA ASP A 182 -25.49 22.87 2.58
C ASP A 182 -26.61 22.75 3.63
N PHE A 183 -26.24 22.79 4.91
CA PHE A 183 -27.20 22.75 6.00
C PHE A 183 -28.02 24.05 6.04
N VAL A 184 -29.33 23.91 6.15
CA VAL A 184 -30.20 25.03 6.45
C VAL A 184 -30.15 25.31 7.95
N THR A 185 -29.82 26.55 8.34
CA THR A 185 -29.78 26.93 9.76
C THR A 185 -31.20 27.13 10.28
N ILE A 186 -31.57 26.38 11.33
CA ILE A 186 -32.84 26.54 12.05
C ILE A 186 -32.54 26.98 13.47
N THR A 187 -33.16 28.06 13.91
CA THR A 187 -33.11 28.51 15.31
C THR A 187 -34.49 28.33 15.95
N PRO A 188 -34.57 28.00 17.25
CA PRO A 188 -35.85 27.93 17.96
C PRO A 188 -36.65 29.22 17.84
N ASP A 189 -37.97 29.07 17.68
CA ASP A 189 -38.89 30.19 17.70
C ASP A 189 -38.91 30.87 19.09
N ALA A 190 -38.84 32.20 19.11
CA ALA A 190 -38.63 32.96 20.34
C ALA A 190 -39.83 32.90 21.32
N ASP A 191 -41.04 32.65 20.82
CA ASP A 191 -42.25 32.61 21.64
C ASP A 191 -42.54 31.19 22.16
N THR A 192 -42.19 30.17 21.38
CA THR A 192 -42.50 28.77 21.67
C THR A 192 -41.32 27.94 22.15
N ALA A 193 -40.09 28.43 21.97
CA ALA A 193 -38.84 27.72 22.21
C ALA A 193 -38.73 26.39 21.43
N THR A 194 -39.46 26.27 20.31
CA THR A 194 -39.45 25.09 19.46
C THR A 194 -38.69 25.36 18.17
N ALA A 195 -37.78 24.47 17.81
CA ALA A 195 -37.24 24.34 16.46
C ALA A 195 -37.91 23.15 15.75
N THR A 196 -38.24 23.29 14.47
CA THR A 196 -38.85 22.20 13.69
C THR A 196 -37.99 21.96 12.47
N ALA A 197 -37.34 20.79 12.42
CA ALA A 197 -36.57 20.36 11.27
C ALA A 197 -37.48 20.13 10.05
N THR A 198 -36.88 20.28 8.87
CA THR A 198 -37.46 20.14 7.55
C THR A 198 -37.09 18.78 6.96
N ASP A 199 -37.55 18.50 5.72
CA ASP A 199 -37.20 17.27 5.01
C ASP A 199 -35.82 17.36 4.31
N THR A 200 -34.97 18.32 4.71
CA THR A 200 -33.62 18.55 4.17
C THR A 200 -32.61 18.66 5.32
N ALA A 201 -31.31 18.58 5.04
CA ALA A 201 -30.27 18.66 6.06
C ALA A 201 -30.34 20.00 6.84
N ASP A 202 -30.60 19.92 8.15
CA ASP A 202 -30.75 21.09 9.01
C ASP A 202 -29.67 21.19 10.11
N ALA A 203 -29.18 22.40 10.33
CA ALA A 203 -28.33 22.76 11.46
C ALA A 203 -29.17 23.46 12.52
N ILE A 204 -29.69 22.69 13.49
CA ILE A 204 -30.51 23.24 14.58
C ILE A 204 -29.59 23.95 15.57
N THR A 205 -29.59 25.27 15.53
CA THR A 205 -28.61 26.11 16.20
C THR A 205 -29.18 26.75 17.44
N PHE A 206 -28.49 26.54 18.56
CA PHE A 206 -28.79 27.13 19.85
C PHE A 206 -27.72 28.13 20.24
N ALA A 207 -28.11 29.41 20.29
CA ALA A 207 -27.27 30.49 20.75
C ALA A 207 -27.29 30.59 22.27
N ASP A 208 -26.11 30.62 22.91
CA ASP A 208 -25.92 30.98 24.32
C ASP A 208 -26.86 30.23 25.29
N LEU A 209 -26.62 28.92 25.45
CA LEU A 209 -27.37 27.97 26.28
C LEU A 209 -27.22 28.21 27.80
N THR A 210 -27.50 29.43 28.23
CA THR A 210 -27.40 29.92 29.61
C THR A 210 -28.76 29.97 30.32
N THR A 211 -29.85 29.79 29.57
CA THR A 211 -31.24 29.75 30.05
C THR A 211 -32.14 29.04 29.03
N GLY A 212 -33.31 28.57 29.47
CA GLY A 212 -34.40 28.13 28.59
C GLY A 212 -34.57 26.61 28.45
N ASN A 213 -35.78 26.23 28.02
CA ASN A 213 -36.17 24.85 27.74
C ASN A 213 -36.65 24.79 26.30
N PHE A 214 -35.93 24.05 25.47
CA PHE A 214 -36.18 24.01 24.04
C PHE A 214 -36.69 22.65 23.60
N ASN A 215 -37.53 22.65 22.57
CA ASN A 215 -38.00 21.45 21.90
C ASN A 215 -37.50 21.44 20.46
N VAL A 216 -37.14 20.27 19.96
CA VAL A 216 -36.82 20.04 18.55
C VAL A 216 -37.76 18.98 18.02
N ASP A 217 -38.57 19.37 17.05
CA ASP A 217 -39.49 18.49 16.34
C ASP A 217 -38.89 18.06 15.00
N ASN A 218 -39.26 16.86 14.54
CA ASN A 218 -38.85 16.25 13.26
C ASN A 218 -37.35 16.03 13.05
N PHE A 219 -36.53 16.02 14.11
CA PHE A 219 -35.09 15.81 13.98
C PHE A 219 -34.77 14.43 13.37
N ASN A 220 -34.02 14.43 12.28
CA ASN A 220 -33.55 13.23 11.57
C ASN A 220 -32.03 13.05 11.79
N THR A 221 -31.65 12.00 12.51
CA THR A 221 -30.24 11.70 12.84
C THR A 221 -29.34 11.45 11.63
N THR A 222 -29.91 11.22 10.43
CA THR A 222 -29.13 10.98 9.21
C THR A 222 -28.70 12.30 8.56
N ASP A 223 -29.59 13.29 8.56
CA ASP A 223 -29.44 14.51 7.76
C ASP A 223 -29.24 15.76 8.62
N ASP A 224 -29.62 15.73 9.90
CA ASP A 224 -29.59 16.90 10.78
C ASP A 224 -28.44 16.86 11.78
N LYS A 225 -28.05 18.04 12.25
CA LYS A 225 -27.11 18.21 13.36
C LYS A 225 -27.58 19.27 14.34
N LEU A 226 -27.09 19.15 15.58
CA LEU A 226 -27.20 20.22 16.57
C LEU A 226 -25.96 21.10 16.51
N VAL A 227 -26.15 22.41 16.52
CA VAL A 227 -25.06 23.38 16.70
C VAL A 227 -25.27 24.06 18.05
N LEU A 228 -24.41 23.76 19.02
CA LEU A 228 -24.55 24.22 20.40
C LEU A 228 -23.43 25.21 20.71
N THR A 229 -23.80 26.46 20.97
CA THR A 229 -22.84 27.51 21.30
C THR A 229 -22.75 27.75 22.81
N GLY A 230 -21.56 28.13 23.28
CA GLY A 230 -21.36 28.59 24.67
C GLY A 230 -21.26 27.48 25.73
N LEU A 231 -21.17 26.21 25.31
CA LEU A 231 -20.96 25.05 26.20
C LEU A 231 -19.47 24.85 26.52
N THR A 232 -18.80 25.88 27.04
CA THR A 232 -17.38 25.78 27.40
C THR A 232 -17.15 24.65 28.42
N GLY A 233 -16.33 23.66 28.06
CA GLY A 233 -16.03 22.48 28.88
C GLY A 233 -16.66 21.18 28.39
N ALA A 234 -17.54 21.24 27.37
CA ALA A 234 -18.00 20.09 26.63
C ALA A 234 -17.06 19.76 25.46
N ASP A 235 -16.91 18.48 25.14
CA ASP A 235 -16.13 17.99 23.99
C ASP A 235 -16.80 16.76 23.36
N GLY A 236 -16.61 16.56 22.06
CA GLY A 236 -17.18 15.45 21.31
C GLY A 236 -17.96 15.85 20.06
N SER A 237 -18.21 14.86 19.21
CA SER A 237 -18.87 15.03 17.90
C SER A 237 -20.29 14.48 17.89
N ASN A 238 -20.66 13.64 18.85
CA ASN A 238 -22.02 13.15 19.04
C ASN A 238 -22.56 13.52 20.41
N LEU A 239 -23.88 13.59 20.54
CA LEU A 239 -24.53 13.97 21.78
C LEU A 239 -24.25 12.99 22.94
N SER A 240 -23.97 11.72 22.64
CA SER A 240 -23.53 10.76 23.67
C SER A 240 -22.19 11.12 24.30
N ASP A 241 -21.31 11.81 23.58
CA ASP A 241 -19.95 12.11 24.02
C ASP A 241 -19.97 13.24 25.06
N LEU A 242 -20.89 14.19 24.89
CA LEU A 242 -21.10 15.30 25.82
C LEU A 242 -21.66 14.84 27.17
N ALA A 243 -22.22 13.63 27.27
CA ALA A 243 -22.87 13.18 28.49
C ALA A 243 -21.85 13.00 29.63
N GLY A 244 -22.02 13.77 30.70
CA GLY A 244 -21.13 13.77 31.86
C GLY A 244 -20.09 14.90 31.86
N ASP A 245 -20.00 15.68 30.79
CA ASP A 245 -19.11 16.83 30.74
C ASP A 245 -19.54 17.95 31.67
N SER A 246 -18.54 18.65 32.20
CA SER A 246 -18.75 19.76 33.13
C SER A 246 -18.69 21.09 32.38
N ILE A 247 -19.82 21.78 32.35
CA ILE A 247 -20.00 23.11 31.77
C ILE A 247 -20.29 24.14 32.86
N SER A 248 -20.32 25.42 32.49
CA SER A 248 -20.50 26.53 33.43
C SER A 248 -21.81 26.46 34.24
N SER A 249 -22.87 25.92 33.65
CA SER A 249 -24.20 25.77 34.24
C SER A 249 -24.41 24.44 35.00
N GLY A 250 -23.48 23.47 34.90
CA GLY A 250 -23.58 22.19 35.57
C GLY A 250 -22.92 21.03 34.82
N THR A 251 -23.46 19.82 35.00
CA THR A 251 -23.02 18.62 34.27
C THR A 251 -24.05 18.27 33.21
N ILE A 252 -23.60 18.01 31.99
CA ILE A 252 -24.49 17.63 30.90
C ILE A 252 -25.06 16.23 31.17
N GLY A 253 -26.37 16.10 31.17
CA GLY A 253 -27.07 14.83 31.32
C GLY A 253 -27.88 14.52 30.07
N VAL A 254 -27.66 13.35 29.47
CA VAL A 254 -28.43 12.89 28.31
C VAL A 254 -29.25 11.68 28.71
N GLN A 255 -30.55 11.73 28.52
CA GLN A 255 -31.49 10.68 28.94
C GLN A 255 -32.49 10.37 27.84
N VAL A 256 -32.70 9.09 27.55
CA VAL A 256 -33.73 8.63 26.62
C VAL A 256 -35.02 8.39 27.40
N ASN A 257 -36.11 8.96 26.92
CA ASN A 257 -37.46 8.60 27.34
C ASN A 257 -38.04 7.59 26.33
N GLU A 258 -37.94 6.31 26.66
CA GLU A 258 -38.44 5.22 25.80
C GLU A 258 -39.98 5.23 25.65
N ILE A 259 -40.71 5.87 26.56
CA ILE A 259 -42.18 5.92 26.51
C ILE A 259 -42.64 6.95 25.47
N THR A 260 -41.99 8.10 25.40
CA THR A 260 -42.32 9.17 24.44
C THR A 260 -41.48 9.12 23.18
N GLY A 261 -40.46 8.27 23.14
CA GLY A 261 -39.49 8.21 22.03
C GLY A 261 -38.75 9.53 21.87
N SER A 262 -38.32 10.13 22.97
CA SER A 262 -37.65 11.44 22.94
C SER A 262 -36.35 11.40 23.72
N LEU A 263 -35.38 12.17 23.26
CA LEU A 263 -34.11 12.38 23.95
C LEU A 263 -34.17 13.69 24.73
N PHE A 264 -33.82 13.65 26.01
CA PHE A 264 -33.77 14.80 26.88
C PHE A 264 -32.33 15.12 27.26
N ILE A 265 -31.93 16.36 27.03
CA ILE A 265 -30.60 16.90 27.29
C ILE A 265 -30.74 17.93 28.40
N ASN A 266 -30.14 17.67 29.55
CA ASN A 266 -30.03 18.58 30.68
C ASN A 266 -28.69 19.29 30.62
N LEU A 267 -28.70 20.61 30.57
CA LEU A 267 -27.51 21.46 30.49
C LEU A 267 -27.25 22.19 31.82
N GLY A 268 -27.87 21.74 32.92
CA GLY A 268 -27.68 22.31 34.24
C GLY A 268 -28.75 23.34 34.61
N LEU A 269 -28.36 24.33 35.43
CA LEU A 269 -29.27 25.34 35.97
C LEU A 269 -28.86 26.75 35.51
N ASP A 270 -29.86 27.60 35.27
CA ASP A 270 -29.67 29.03 35.04
C ASP A 270 -29.47 29.82 36.36
N ALA A 271 -29.34 31.14 36.23
CA ALA A 271 -29.12 32.04 37.37
C ALA A 271 -30.30 32.08 38.37
N ASP A 272 -31.50 31.69 37.94
CA ASP A 272 -32.73 31.63 38.72
C ASP A 272 -33.07 30.19 39.19
N ASN A 273 -32.08 29.28 39.11
CA ASN A 273 -32.17 27.87 39.47
C ASN A 273 -33.22 27.07 38.64
N GLN A 274 -33.56 27.51 37.43
CA GLN A 274 -34.38 26.73 36.49
C GLN A 274 -33.49 25.83 35.62
N VAL A 275 -34.04 24.69 35.19
CA VAL A 275 -33.32 23.73 34.37
C VAL A 275 -33.19 24.24 32.94
N ILE A 276 -31.96 24.21 32.41
CA ILE A 276 -31.69 24.46 31.00
C ILE A 276 -31.78 23.11 30.27
N SER A 277 -32.61 23.00 29.25
CA SER A 277 -32.78 21.72 28.56
C SER A 277 -33.08 21.82 27.07
N ILE A 278 -32.74 20.77 26.34
CA ILE A 278 -33.18 20.55 24.96
C ILE A 278 -33.85 19.18 24.90
N GLN A 279 -35.03 19.10 24.32
CA GLN A 279 -35.73 17.84 24.07
C GLN A 279 -35.82 17.59 22.56
N LEU A 280 -35.29 16.45 22.10
CA LEU A 280 -35.42 16.00 20.72
C LEU A 280 -36.56 14.99 20.62
N ALA A 281 -37.64 15.32 19.92
CA ALA A 281 -38.75 14.40 19.67
C ALA A 281 -38.39 13.41 18.55
N GLY A 282 -38.73 12.13 18.74
CA GLY A 282 -38.51 11.08 17.73
C GLY A 282 -37.12 10.44 17.73
N VAL A 283 -36.20 10.92 18.57
CA VAL A 283 -34.84 10.39 18.69
C VAL A 283 -34.71 9.56 19.96
N THR A 284 -34.15 8.35 19.83
CA THR A 284 -33.96 7.41 20.96
C THR A 284 -32.51 6.98 21.17
N ASP A 285 -31.57 7.40 20.33
CA ASP A 285 -30.15 7.07 20.44
C ASP A 285 -29.31 8.35 20.33
N ALA A 286 -28.62 8.69 21.42
CA ALA A 286 -27.79 9.89 21.48
C ALA A 286 -26.49 9.79 20.68
N SER A 287 -26.01 8.58 20.37
CA SER A 287 -24.78 8.38 19.59
C SER A 287 -24.96 8.65 18.10
N LEU A 288 -26.21 8.75 17.65
CA LEU A 288 -26.56 9.07 16.26
C LEU A 288 -26.85 10.56 16.06
N VAL A 289 -26.84 11.37 17.13
CA VAL A 289 -27.08 12.81 17.04
C VAL A 289 -25.74 13.51 16.87
N ASN A 290 -25.47 13.99 15.67
CA ASN A 290 -24.30 14.81 15.37
C ASN A 290 -24.39 16.15 16.11
N VAL A 291 -23.29 16.56 16.74
CA VAL A 291 -23.19 17.82 17.48
C VAL A 291 -21.97 18.60 16.99
N ASP A 292 -22.17 19.88 16.76
CA ASP A 292 -21.16 20.86 16.43
C ASP A 292 -21.08 21.87 17.60
N LEU A 293 -19.92 21.92 18.27
CA LEU A 293 -19.68 22.81 19.41
C LEU A 293 -18.98 24.07 18.93
N VAL A 294 -19.57 25.24 19.22
CA VAL A 294 -19.10 26.55 18.72
C VAL A 294 -18.86 27.55 19.85
#